data_AF-A0A923URT0-F1
#
_entry.id   AF-A0A923URT0-F1
#
_cell.length_a   1.000
_cell.length_b   1.000
_cell.length_c   1.000
_cell.angle_alpha   90.00
_cell.angle_beta   90.00
_cell.angle_gamma   90.00
#
_symmetry.space_group_name_H-M   'P 1'
#
loop_
_entity.id
_entity.type
_entity.pdbx_description
1 polymer ?
#
loop_
_entity_poly.entity_id
_entity_poly.type
_entity_poly.pdbx_seq_one_letter_code
_entity_poly.pdbx_strand_id
1 'polypeptide(L)' 'NYADFPVELTNYVEFIEQYIGVPIKIVSVGPDREQTILR' A
#
# COMPACT_ATOMS: atom_id res chain seq x y z
N ASN A 1 -2.23 6.62 8.90
CA ASN A 1 -1.85 5.23 9.22
C ASN A 1 -2.35 4.33 8.07
N TYR A 2 -1.70 3.21 7.74
CA TYR A 2 -2.16 2.32 6.66
C TYR A 2 -3.61 1.85 6.86
N ALA A 3 -4.02 1.72 8.13
CA ALA A 3 -5.39 1.39 8.54
C ALA A 3 -6.44 2.49 8.27
N ASP A 4 -6.01 3.71 7.91
CA ASP A 4 -6.93 4.84 7.62
C ASP A 4 -7.27 4.94 6.13
N PHE A 5 -6.70 4.07 5.29
CA PHE A 5 -6.96 4.06 3.85
C PHE A 5 -8.24 3.30 3.52
N PRO A 6 -8.87 3.57 2.36
CA PRO A 6 -10.01 2.81 1.88
C PRO A 6 -9.72 1.31 1.82
N VAL A 7 -10.70 0.49 2.21
CA VAL A 7 -10.57 -0.96 2.26
C VAL A 7 -10.25 -1.57 0.88
N GLU A 8 -10.67 -0.91 -0.19
CA GLU A 8 -10.40 -1.29 -1.56
C GLU A 8 -8.90 -1.22 -1.87
N LEU A 9 -8.21 -0.20 -1.37
CA LEU A 9 -6.76 -0.06 -1.52
C LEU A 9 -6.03 -1.16 -0.76
N THR A 10 -6.41 -1.40 0.50
CA THR A 10 -5.74 -2.42 1.32
C THR A 10 -5.92 -3.82 0.75
N ASN A 11 -7.13 -4.14 0.28
CA ASN A 11 -7.43 -5.42 -0.37
C ASN A 11 -6.62 -5.61 -1.66
N TYR A 12 -6.45 -4.55 -2.46
CA TYR A 12 -5.68 -4.62 -3.69
C TYR A 12 -4.19 -4.82 -3.43
N VAL A 13 -3.63 -4.15 -2.42
CA VAL A 13 -2.24 -4.36 -1.99
C VAL A 13 -2.04 -5.78 -1.47
N GLU A 14 -2.96 -6.31 -0.66
CA GLU A 14 -2.90 -7.70 -0.17
C GLU A 14 -2.96 -8.72 -1.30
N PHE A 15 -3.81 -8.50 -2.31
CA PHE A 15 -3.87 -9.33 -3.51
C PHE A 15 -2.51 -9.38 -4.22
N ILE A 16 -1.84 -8.23 -4.39
CA ILE A 16 -0.52 -8.17 -5.01
C ILE A 16 0.52 -8.90 -4.15
N GLU A 17 0.56 -8.65 -2.84
CA GLU A 17 1.48 -9.32 -1.90
C GLU A 17 1.35 -10.84 -1.97
N GLN A 18 0.11 -11.36 -2.02
CA GLN A 18 -0.16 -12.79 -2.16
C GLN A 18 0.26 -13.34 -3.53
N TYR A 19 0.02 -12.57 -4.60
CA TYR A 19 0.36 -12.99 -5.96
C TYR A 19 1.87 -13.09 -6.19
N ILE A 20 2.66 -12.16 -5.65
CA ILE A 20 4.12 -12.12 -5.82
C ILE A 20 4.88 -12.84 -4.70
N GLY A 21 4.24 -13.10 -3.55
CA GLY A 21 4.86 -13.74 -2.40
C GLY A 21 5.89 -12.88 -1.66
N VAL A 22 5.84 -11.56 -1.83
CA VAL A 22 6.80 -10.59 -1.27
C VAL A 22 6.03 -9.46 -0.57
N PRO A 23 6.44 -9.04 0.64
CA PRO A 23 5.77 -7.95 1.36
C PRO A 23 6.07 -6.58 0.74
N ILE A 24 5.04 -5.75 0.60
CA ILE A 24 5.12 -4.37 0.15
C ILE A 24 5.37 -3.46 1.36
N LYS A 25 6.49 -2.73 1.33
CA LYS A 25 6.92 -1.84 2.42
C LYS A 25 6.66 -0.36 2.18
N ILE A 26 6.49 0.01 0.91
CA ILE A 26 6.36 1.40 0.48
C ILE A 26 5.25 1.48 -0.56
N VAL A 27 4.31 2.40 -0.35
CA VAL A 27 3.23 2.70 -1.32
C VAL A 27 3.20 4.22 -1.54
N SER A 28 3.53 4.67 -2.75
CA SER A 28 3.37 6.07 -3.15
C SER A 28 1.94 6.30 -3.64
N VAL A 29 1.23 7.22 -3.01
CA VAL A 29 -0.20 7.52 -3.27
C VAL A 29 -0.41 8.87 -3.96
N GLY A 30 0.67 9.56 -4.34
CA GLY A 30 0.59 10.84 -5.02
C GLY A 30 1.95 11.35 -5.51
N PRO A 31 1.97 12.48 -6.24
CA PRO A 31 3.17 13.04 -6.85
C PRO A 31 4.17 13.62 -5.84
N ASP A 32 3.73 14.04 -4.66
CA ASP A 32 4.60 14.60 -3.64
C ASP A 32 5.31 13.48 -2.86
N ARG A 33 6.60 13.65 -2.55
CA ARG A 33 7.37 12.63 -1.81
C ARG A 33 6.77 12.30 -0.44
N GLU A 34 6.11 13.27 0.17
CA GLU A 34 5.42 13.14 1.46
C GLU A 34 4.16 12.26 1.37
N GLN A 35 3.62 12.05 0.16
CA GLN A 35 2.48 11.17 -0.12
C GLN A 35 2.94 9.72 -0.29
N THR A 36 3.74 9.24 0.66
CA THR A 36 4.27 7.87 0.70
C THR A 36 3.89 7.20 2.01
N ILE A 37 3.33 6.00 1.92
CA ILE A 37 3.03 5.15 3.06
C ILE A 37 4.24 4.27 3.34
N LEU A 38 4.72 4.29 4.58
CA LEU A 38 5.74 3.38 5.10
C LEU A 38 5.05 2.34 5.99
N ARG A 39 5.30 1.05 5.72
CA ARG A 39 4.71 -0.09 6.42
C ARG A 39 5.74 -0.89 7.21
#